data_AF-A0A397DPC9-F1
#
_entry.id   AF-A0A397DPC9-F1
#
_cell.length_a   1.000
_cell.length_b   1.000
_cell.length_c   1.000
_cell.angle_alpha   90.00
_cell.angle_beta   90.00
_cell.angle_gamma   90.00
#
_symmetry.space_group_name_H-M   'P 1'
#
loop_
_entity.id
_entity.type
_entity.pdbx_description
1 polymer ?
#
loop_
_entity_poly.entity_id
_entity_poly.type
_entity_poly.pdbx_seq_one_letter_code
_entity_poly.pdbx_strand_id
1 'polypeptide(L)'
;MAVSSTRYLLCCRGLFTLVAEFQHGVLEDMVPLTSLASTTTSCILDLWIAEHGDARVPLLLVYLPHLTSRVILHAIATNKPDLLKTLELDAFDHDDLVEVAAVSGNLPAIVALHAMSYYSGTHRAMLAASIHGHLNVLVYMHVERMQTCTRAMVNAAASRGHVHIVQWCHEHGGQTWAAEAFAVAAAAGHLAVLSYMHRVKPRCGSATVAMRAAAIHGHLHIVQFLHVNRPGCGISWSDAMDQIQGNTLGYLTLHNLVYDMCCACGFHKPRNHECRAIK
;
A
#
# COMPACT_ATOMS: atom_id res chain seq x y z
N MET A 1 -29.02 59.78 -25.97
CA MET A 1 -27.67 59.46 -26.46
C MET A 1 -26.86 58.90 -25.30
N ALA A 2 -26.86 57.57 -25.13
CA ALA A 2 -26.14 56.89 -24.07
C ALA A 2 -24.87 56.27 -24.66
N VAL A 3 -23.77 57.03 -24.66
CA VAL A 3 -22.45 56.53 -25.06
C VAL A 3 -21.41 57.13 -24.12
N SER A 4 -21.30 56.64 -22.88
CA SER A 4 -20.18 57.01 -22.00
C SER A 4 -19.87 56.01 -20.87
N SER A 5 -20.32 54.76 -20.96
CA SER A 5 -19.99 53.74 -19.93
C SER A 5 -18.87 52.79 -20.36
N THR A 6 -18.53 52.72 -21.64
CA THR A 6 -17.49 51.80 -22.16
C THR A 6 -16.06 52.34 -22.06
N ARG A 7 -15.84 53.66 -21.94
CA ARG A 7 -14.49 54.24 -21.87
C ARG A 7 -13.81 54.16 -20.50
N TYR A 8 -14.56 53.90 -19.43
CA TYR A 8 -14.01 53.83 -18.08
C TYR A 8 -13.71 52.40 -17.59
N LEU A 9 -14.17 51.36 -18.31
CA LEU A 9 -13.89 49.96 -17.98
C LEU A 9 -12.39 49.66 -18.01
N LEU A 10 -11.66 50.20 -18.99
CA LEU A 10 -10.21 50.02 -19.14
C LEU A 10 -9.35 50.86 -18.18
N CYS A 11 -9.95 51.78 -17.41
CA CYS A 11 -9.23 52.57 -16.40
C CYS A 11 -9.08 51.84 -15.06
N CYS A 12 -9.76 50.71 -14.87
CA CYS A 12 -9.48 49.83 -13.75
C CYS A 12 -8.05 49.30 -13.87
N ARG A 13 -7.16 49.74 -12.97
CA ARG A 13 -5.73 49.38 -12.99
C ARG A 13 -5.45 47.88 -13.06
N GLY A 14 -6.35 47.04 -12.55
CA GLY A 14 -6.23 45.58 -12.65
C GLY A 14 -6.74 45.00 -13.96
N LEU A 15 -7.65 45.68 -14.67
CA LEU A 15 -8.28 45.16 -15.89
C LEU A 15 -7.31 45.16 -17.08
N PHE A 16 -6.44 46.18 -17.18
CA PHE A 16 -5.44 46.25 -18.23
C PHE A 16 -4.38 45.15 -18.10
N THR A 17 -3.92 44.88 -16.88
CA THR A 17 -2.99 43.78 -16.59
C THR A 17 -3.63 42.44 -16.94
N LEU A 18 -4.88 42.22 -16.54
CA LEU A 18 -5.62 41.00 -16.83
C LEU A 18 -5.82 40.76 -18.35
N VAL A 19 -6.03 41.83 -19.12
CA VAL A 19 -6.15 41.78 -20.58
C VAL A 19 -4.80 41.52 -21.25
N ALA A 20 -3.72 42.10 -20.72
CA ALA A 20 -2.37 41.90 -21.26
C ALA A 20 -1.83 40.49 -20.99
N GLU A 21 -2.14 39.95 -19.80
CA GLU A 21 -1.82 38.58 -19.38
C GLU A 21 -2.59 37.52 -20.18
N PHE A 22 -3.72 37.88 -20.81
CA PHE A 22 -4.54 36.95 -21.58
C PHE A 22 -4.09 36.88 -23.05
N GLN A 23 -2.98 36.19 -23.31
CA GLN A 23 -2.45 35.96 -24.67
C GLN A 23 -2.92 34.61 -25.21
N HIS A 24 -3.40 34.55 -26.46
CA HIS A 24 -3.80 33.30 -27.15
C HIS A 24 -4.95 32.49 -26.50
N GLY A 25 -5.74 33.10 -25.61
CA GLY A 25 -6.89 32.44 -24.98
C GLY A 25 -6.60 31.73 -23.65
N VAL A 26 -5.38 31.87 -23.12
CA VAL A 26 -4.95 31.33 -21.82
C VAL A 26 -4.18 32.44 -21.08
N LEU A 27 -4.24 32.46 -19.75
CA LEU A 27 -3.46 33.41 -18.95
C LEU A 27 -1.95 33.07 -19.00
N GLU A 28 -1.08 34.10 -18.99
CA GLU A 28 0.38 33.97 -19.15
C GLU A 28 1.01 33.02 -18.11
N ASP A 29 0.52 33.06 -16.87
CA ASP A 29 0.92 32.17 -15.78
C ASP A 29 0.58 30.69 -16.03
N MET A 30 -0.43 30.41 -16.85
CA MET A 30 -0.89 29.06 -17.20
C MET A 30 -0.24 28.53 -18.48
N VAL A 31 0.49 29.35 -19.24
CA VAL A 31 1.21 28.94 -20.46
C VAL A 31 2.16 27.76 -20.22
N PRO A 32 2.95 27.70 -19.12
CA PRO A 32 3.80 26.55 -18.83
C PRO A 32 3.00 25.23 -18.72
N LEU A 33 1.77 25.31 -18.22
CA LEU A 33 0.88 24.17 -18.00
C LEU A 33 0.25 23.64 -19.30
N THR A 34 0.23 24.43 -20.38
CA THR A 34 -0.34 24.00 -21.67
C THR A 34 0.48 22.93 -22.39
N SER A 35 1.78 22.83 -22.08
CA SER A 35 2.69 21.85 -22.66
C SER A 35 2.67 20.48 -21.95
N LEU A 36 1.83 20.32 -20.92
CA LEU A 36 1.75 19.14 -20.06
C LEU A 36 1.12 17.92 -20.75
N ALA A 37 1.78 17.39 -21.78
CA ALA A 37 1.24 16.29 -22.58
C ALA A 37 1.62 14.87 -22.10
N SER A 38 2.72 14.64 -21.37
CA SER A 38 3.04 13.27 -20.92
C SER A 38 4.01 13.13 -19.73
N THR A 39 3.56 12.30 -18.79
CA THR A 39 4.27 11.37 -17.89
C THR A 39 5.26 11.81 -16.80
N THR A 40 5.86 13.01 -16.76
CA THR A 40 6.85 13.34 -15.69
C THR A 40 6.60 14.64 -14.91
N THR A 41 5.35 15.09 -14.87
CA THR A 41 5.06 16.52 -14.63
C THR A 41 4.21 16.83 -13.40
N SER A 42 4.33 16.07 -12.29
CA SER A 42 3.73 16.53 -11.02
C SER A 42 4.38 17.84 -10.56
N CYS A 43 5.71 17.93 -10.67
CA CYS A 43 6.49 19.04 -10.13
C CYS A 43 6.09 20.42 -10.67
N ILE A 44 5.75 20.54 -11.97
CA ILE A 44 5.36 21.85 -12.55
C ILE A 44 4.00 22.31 -12.01
N LEU A 45 3.03 21.39 -11.90
CA LEU A 45 1.74 21.69 -11.30
C LEU A 45 1.89 21.99 -9.80
N ASP A 46 2.73 21.23 -9.11
CA ASP A 46 3.03 21.42 -7.68
C ASP A 46 3.65 22.82 -7.43
N LEU A 47 4.62 23.22 -8.27
CA LEU A 47 5.27 24.53 -8.22
C LEU A 47 4.29 25.66 -8.54
N TRP A 48 3.46 25.50 -9.57
CA TRP A 48 2.48 26.51 -9.95
C TRP A 48 1.44 26.74 -8.83
N ILE A 49 0.91 25.66 -8.24
CA ILE A 49 -0.03 25.73 -7.12
C ILE A 49 0.64 26.33 -5.89
N ALA A 50 1.91 26.02 -5.63
CA ALA A 50 2.67 26.63 -4.52
C ALA A 50 2.87 28.14 -4.70
N GLU A 51 3.05 28.61 -5.93
CA GLU A 51 3.25 30.03 -6.24
C GLU A 51 1.93 30.82 -6.25
N HIS A 52 0.88 30.26 -6.83
CA HIS A 52 -0.38 30.98 -7.09
C HIS A 52 -1.50 30.69 -6.10
N GLY A 53 -1.37 29.62 -5.32
CA GLY A 53 -2.32 29.21 -4.29
C GLY A 53 -3.54 28.44 -4.82
N ASP A 54 -4.20 27.74 -3.89
CA ASP A 54 -5.32 26.83 -4.19
C ASP A 54 -6.55 27.55 -4.75
N ALA A 55 -6.72 28.84 -4.44
CA ALA A 55 -7.83 29.66 -4.92
C ALA A 55 -7.81 29.90 -6.44
N ARG A 56 -6.66 29.73 -7.10
CA ARG A 56 -6.51 29.93 -8.54
C ARG A 56 -6.79 28.67 -9.36
N VAL A 57 -6.92 27.52 -8.70
CA VAL A 57 -7.16 26.21 -9.33
C VAL A 57 -8.52 26.12 -10.03
N PRO A 58 -9.64 26.63 -9.49
CA PRO A 58 -10.91 26.62 -10.23
C PRO A 58 -10.81 27.36 -11.57
N LEU A 59 -10.08 28.48 -11.60
CA LEU A 59 -9.85 29.24 -12.83
C LEU A 59 -8.99 28.47 -13.82
N LEU A 60 -7.98 27.73 -13.34
CA LEU A 60 -7.16 26.84 -14.16
C LEU A 60 -8.01 25.81 -14.90
N LEU A 61 -9.00 25.21 -14.24
CA LEU A 61 -9.85 24.18 -14.82
C LEU A 61 -10.85 24.71 -15.85
N VAL A 62 -11.25 25.99 -15.74
CA VAL A 62 -12.07 26.66 -16.76
C VAL A 62 -11.31 26.77 -18.08
N TYR A 63 -10.01 27.09 -18.04
CA TYR A 63 -9.20 27.28 -19.24
C TYR A 63 -8.52 25.99 -19.73
N LEU A 64 -8.15 25.08 -18.83
CA LEU A 64 -7.45 23.82 -19.11
C LEU A 64 -8.18 22.62 -18.50
N PRO A 65 -9.37 22.25 -19.01
CA PRO A 65 -10.20 21.19 -18.42
C PRO A 65 -9.56 19.79 -18.50
N HIS A 66 -8.59 19.58 -19.39
CA HIS A 66 -7.83 18.33 -19.47
C HIS A 66 -6.91 18.08 -18.26
N LEU A 67 -6.64 19.11 -17.45
CA LEU A 67 -5.82 18.99 -16.23
C LEU A 67 -6.63 18.54 -15.01
N THR A 68 -7.95 18.44 -15.10
CA THR A 68 -8.85 18.08 -13.98
C THR A 68 -8.37 16.82 -13.25
N SER A 69 -8.14 15.73 -13.98
CA SER A 69 -7.64 14.46 -13.40
C SER A 69 -6.33 14.64 -12.62
N ARG A 70 -5.44 15.50 -13.11
CA ARG A 70 -4.12 15.74 -12.50
C ARG A 70 -4.22 16.61 -11.26
N VAL A 71 -5.07 17.61 -11.28
CA VAL A 71 -5.37 18.47 -10.13
C VAL A 71 -6.00 17.66 -9.01
N ILE A 72 -6.92 16.74 -9.33
CA ILE A 72 -7.51 15.83 -8.34
C ILE A 72 -6.44 14.94 -7.71
N LEU A 73 -5.59 14.31 -8.53
CA LEU A 73 -4.49 13.49 -8.03
C LEU A 73 -3.51 14.29 -7.18
N HIS A 74 -3.19 15.53 -7.56
CA HIS A 74 -2.38 16.44 -6.76
C HIS A 74 -3.04 16.74 -5.40
N ALA A 75 -4.33 17.05 -5.38
CA ALA A 75 -5.06 17.36 -4.15
C ALA A 75 -5.08 16.17 -3.18
N ILE A 76 -5.19 14.94 -3.71
CA ILE A 76 -5.08 13.70 -2.92
C ILE A 76 -3.64 13.49 -2.42
N ALA A 77 -2.64 13.66 -3.29
CA ALA A 77 -1.23 13.46 -2.95
C ALA A 77 -0.71 14.47 -1.91
N THR A 78 -1.16 15.73 -1.99
CA THR A 78 -0.75 16.81 -1.09
C THR A 78 -1.63 16.99 0.15
N ASN A 79 -2.64 16.12 0.33
CA ASN A 79 -3.56 16.16 1.46
C ASN A 79 -4.32 17.50 1.61
N LYS A 80 -4.92 17.95 0.50
CA LYS A 80 -5.74 19.16 0.44
C LYS A 80 -7.22 18.81 0.23
N PRO A 81 -7.95 18.37 1.26
CA PRO A 81 -9.36 17.98 1.15
C PRO A 81 -10.28 19.16 0.80
N ASP A 82 -9.89 20.40 1.13
CA ASP A 82 -10.68 21.58 0.79
C ASP A 82 -10.60 21.90 -0.70
N LEU A 83 -9.44 21.69 -1.32
CA LEU A 83 -9.29 21.78 -2.77
C LEU A 83 -10.19 20.73 -3.45
N LEU A 84 -10.19 19.48 -2.97
CA LEU A 84 -11.08 18.44 -3.49
C LEU A 84 -12.57 18.84 -3.46
N LYS A 85 -13.03 19.51 -2.40
CA LYS A 85 -14.43 19.98 -2.30
C LYS A 85 -14.80 21.04 -3.34
N THR A 86 -13.84 21.82 -3.82
CA THR A 86 -14.08 22.82 -4.86
C THR A 86 -14.13 22.21 -6.26
N LEU A 87 -13.65 20.98 -6.41
CA LEU A 87 -13.67 20.25 -7.67
C LEU A 87 -15.01 19.52 -7.76
N GLU A 88 -15.89 19.95 -8.67
CA GLU A 88 -17.10 19.19 -9.01
C GLU A 88 -16.66 17.90 -9.73
N LEU A 89 -16.56 16.80 -8.97
CA LEU A 89 -16.16 15.50 -9.50
C LEU A 89 -17.34 14.80 -10.15
N ASP A 90 -17.25 14.54 -11.45
CA ASP A 90 -18.19 13.66 -12.13
C ASP A 90 -17.89 12.19 -11.76
N ALA A 91 -18.92 11.47 -11.31
CA ALA A 91 -18.78 10.13 -10.71
C ALA A 91 -18.21 9.05 -11.66
N PHE A 92 -18.08 9.33 -12.96
CA PHE A 92 -17.81 8.34 -14.00
C PHE A 92 -16.37 8.28 -14.50
N ASP A 93 -15.50 9.24 -14.19
CA ASP A 93 -14.19 9.34 -14.87
C ASP A 93 -12.99 8.75 -14.10
N HIS A 94 -13.09 8.49 -12.78
CA HIS A 94 -11.90 8.27 -11.95
C HIS A 94 -12.01 7.15 -10.89
N ASP A 95 -12.30 5.91 -11.31
CA ASP A 95 -12.58 4.77 -10.40
C ASP A 95 -11.51 4.51 -9.32
N ASP A 96 -10.28 4.99 -9.53
CA ASP A 96 -9.13 4.73 -8.66
C ASP A 96 -8.85 5.82 -7.60
N LEU A 97 -9.63 6.91 -7.49
CA LEU A 97 -9.30 8.02 -6.55
C LEU A 97 -9.23 7.59 -5.08
N VAL A 98 -10.15 6.72 -4.64
CA VAL A 98 -10.16 6.20 -3.26
C VAL A 98 -8.95 5.31 -3.01
N GLU A 99 -8.53 4.55 -4.02
CA GLU A 99 -7.32 3.73 -3.95
C GLU A 99 -6.07 4.60 -3.82
N VAL A 100 -5.94 5.66 -4.64
CA VAL A 100 -4.80 6.60 -4.56
C VAL A 100 -4.74 7.27 -3.19
N ALA A 101 -5.89 7.70 -2.65
CA ALA A 101 -5.95 8.29 -1.30
C ALA A 101 -5.60 7.26 -0.21
N ALA A 102 -5.96 5.99 -0.41
CA ALA A 102 -5.61 4.92 0.52
C ALA A 102 -4.13 4.53 0.44
N VAL A 103 -3.47 4.64 -0.71
CA VAL A 103 -2.01 4.44 -0.85
C VAL A 103 -1.24 5.47 0.00
N SER A 104 -1.67 6.73 -0.03
CA SER A 104 -1.03 7.81 0.74
C SER A 104 -1.47 7.87 2.21
N GLY A 105 -2.48 7.10 2.62
CA GLY A 105 -3.02 7.12 3.98
C GLY A 105 -3.83 8.37 4.30
N ASN A 106 -4.26 9.07 3.24
CA ASN A 106 -4.99 10.33 3.33
C ASN A 106 -6.46 10.09 3.69
N LEU A 107 -6.71 9.90 4.98
CA LEU A 107 -8.06 9.75 5.52
C LEU A 107 -8.98 10.97 5.21
N PRO A 108 -8.54 12.24 5.34
CA PRO A 108 -9.38 13.39 4.99
C PRO A 108 -9.89 13.38 3.55
N ALA A 109 -9.05 13.01 2.57
CA ALA A 109 -9.49 12.88 1.18
C ALA A 109 -10.49 11.76 1.00
N ILE A 110 -10.31 10.60 1.65
CA ILE A 110 -11.27 9.49 1.60
C ILE A 110 -12.62 9.92 2.19
N VAL A 111 -12.62 10.67 3.29
CA VAL A 111 -13.84 11.22 3.88
C VAL A 111 -14.54 12.18 2.91
N ALA A 112 -13.78 13.08 2.27
CA ALA A 112 -14.32 14.02 1.28
C ALA A 112 -14.91 13.30 0.06
N LEU A 113 -14.18 12.31 -0.49
CA LEU A 113 -14.63 11.49 -1.62
C LEU A 113 -15.89 10.69 -1.27
N HIS A 114 -15.93 10.07 -0.09
CA HIS A 114 -17.11 9.35 0.38
C HIS A 114 -18.31 10.29 0.59
N ALA A 115 -18.09 11.53 1.07
CA ALA A 115 -19.16 12.52 1.21
C ALA A 115 -19.75 12.96 -0.14
N MET A 116 -18.95 12.92 -1.20
CA MET A 116 -19.38 13.14 -2.60
C MET A 116 -20.02 11.91 -3.24
N SER A 117 -20.33 10.87 -2.46
CA SER A 117 -20.85 9.58 -2.94
C SER A 117 -19.89 8.79 -3.84
N TYR A 118 -18.59 9.05 -3.75
CA TYR A 118 -17.57 8.32 -4.48
C TYR A 118 -17.13 7.06 -3.71
N TYR A 119 -17.60 5.89 -4.13
CA TYR A 119 -17.37 4.60 -3.43
C TYR A 119 -16.65 3.54 -4.28
N SER A 120 -16.26 3.90 -5.50
CA SER A 120 -15.56 2.99 -6.41
C SER A 120 -14.22 2.55 -5.83
N GLY A 121 -13.80 1.31 -6.12
CA GLY A 121 -12.49 0.80 -5.72
C GLY A 121 -12.27 0.51 -4.22
N THR A 122 -13.30 0.57 -3.36
CA THR A 122 -13.12 0.43 -1.88
C THR A 122 -12.35 -0.83 -1.45
N HIS A 123 -12.57 -1.99 -2.08
CA HIS A 123 -11.80 -3.21 -1.76
C HIS A 123 -10.31 -3.08 -2.14
N ARG A 124 -10.01 -2.47 -3.30
CA ARG A 124 -8.64 -2.20 -3.73
C ARG A 124 -7.98 -1.15 -2.83
N ALA A 125 -8.74 -0.15 -2.38
CA ALA A 125 -8.30 0.83 -1.40
C ALA A 125 -7.96 0.20 -0.04
N MET A 126 -8.78 -0.73 0.48
CA MET A 126 -8.45 -1.48 1.71
C MET A 126 -7.18 -2.32 1.54
N LEU A 127 -7.00 -2.95 0.38
CA LEU A 127 -5.77 -3.68 0.09
C LEU A 127 -4.56 -2.74 0.04
N ALA A 128 -4.67 -1.60 -0.64
CA ALA A 128 -3.63 -0.59 -0.73
C ALA A 128 -3.26 -0.02 0.65
N ALA A 129 -4.24 0.31 1.48
CA ALA A 129 -4.02 0.72 2.87
C ALA A 129 -3.30 -0.37 3.68
N SER A 130 -3.65 -1.65 3.46
CA SER A 130 -3.00 -2.79 4.13
C SER A 130 -1.54 -2.98 3.69
N ILE A 131 -1.23 -2.73 2.41
CA ILE A 131 0.13 -2.77 1.88
C ILE A 131 0.98 -1.64 2.48
N HIS A 132 0.42 -0.44 2.60
CA HIS A 132 1.15 0.75 3.03
C HIS A 132 1.13 1.00 4.55
N GLY A 133 0.33 0.24 5.31
CA GLY A 133 0.34 0.30 6.78
C GLY A 133 -0.65 1.28 7.39
N HIS A 134 -1.63 1.76 6.62
CA HIS A 134 -2.56 2.82 7.01
C HIS A 134 -3.80 2.26 7.74
N LEU A 135 -3.62 1.95 9.03
CA LEU A 135 -4.70 1.40 9.86
C LEU A 135 -5.89 2.36 10.02
N ASN A 136 -5.64 3.67 10.12
CA ASN A 136 -6.68 4.70 10.20
C ASN A 136 -7.71 4.61 9.06
N VAL A 137 -7.24 4.35 7.83
CA VAL A 137 -8.08 4.18 6.65
C VAL A 137 -8.93 2.90 6.77
N LEU A 138 -8.34 1.80 7.23
CA LEU A 138 -9.05 0.53 7.43
C LEU A 138 -10.14 0.62 8.49
N VAL A 139 -9.84 1.27 9.62
CA VAL A 139 -10.81 1.49 10.70
C VAL A 139 -11.99 2.32 10.19
N TYR A 140 -11.72 3.42 9.49
CA TYR A 140 -12.76 4.26 8.92
C TYR A 140 -13.66 3.49 7.93
N MET A 141 -13.05 2.74 7.00
CA MET A 141 -13.80 1.93 6.04
C MET A 141 -14.61 0.81 6.70
N HIS A 142 -14.13 0.24 7.81
CA HIS A 142 -14.85 -0.78 8.57
C HIS A 142 -16.06 -0.22 9.30
N VAL A 143 -15.90 0.90 10.01
CA VAL A 143 -16.97 1.52 10.81
C VAL A 143 -18.07 2.06 9.90
N GLU A 144 -17.72 2.78 8.85
CA GLU A 144 -18.70 3.44 7.98
C GLU A 144 -19.41 2.47 7.02
N ARG A 145 -18.74 1.38 6.62
CA ARG A 145 -19.22 0.53 5.51
C ARG A 145 -19.36 -0.95 5.86
N MET A 146 -19.16 -1.33 7.12
CA MET A 146 -19.16 -2.72 7.58
C MET A 146 -18.25 -3.64 6.73
N GLN A 147 -17.18 -3.09 6.16
CA GLN A 147 -16.27 -3.87 5.32
C GLN A 147 -15.44 -4.81 6.19
N THR A 148 -15.39 -6.08 5.82
CA THR A 148 -14.68 -7.11 6.57
C THR A 148 -13.24 -7.26 6.11
N CYS A 149 -12.36 -7.66 7.02
CA CYS A 149 -10.98 -8.00 6.69
C CYS A 149 -10.92 -9.20 5.76
N THR A 150 -10.25 -9.04 4.61
CA THR A 150 -10.06 -10.13 3.66
C THR A 150 -8.72 -10.83 3.88
N ARG A 151 -8.62 -12.09 3.43
CA ARG A 151 -7.37 -12.85 3.45
C ARG A 151 -6.23 -12.11 2.71
N ALA A 152 -6.54 -11.43 1.61
CA ALA A 152 -5.58 -10.68 0.83
C ALA A 152 -4.97 -9.52 1.65
N MET A 153 -5.78 -8.82 2.43
CA MET A 153 -5.31 -7.75 3.33
C MET A 153 -4.37 -8.28 4.40
N VAL A 154 -4.71 -9.40 5.04
CA VAL A 154 -3.86 -10.02 6.08
C VAL A 154 -2.54 -10.49 5.48
N ASN A 155 -2.56 -11.13 4.31
CA ASN A 155 -1.34 -11.53 3.60
C ASN A 155 -0.46 -10.33 3.23
N ALA A 156 -1.07 -9.24 2.75
CA ALA A 156 -0.35 -8.01 2.39
C ALA A 156 0.26 -7.29 3.61
N ALA A 157 -0.49 -7.19 4.71
CA ALA A 157 0.01 -6.64 5.97
C ALA A 157 1.15 -7.51 6.52
N ALA A 158 1.01 -8.84 6.45
CA ALA A 158 2.02 -9.79 6.89
C ALA A 158 3.30 -9.73 6.04
N SER A 159 3.19 -9.54 4.73
CA SER A 159 4.36 -9.40 3.82
C SER A 159 5.12 -8.09 3.97
N ARG A 160 4.49 -7.08 4.59
CA ARG A 160 5.06 -5.75 4.82
C ARG A 160 5.43 -5.49 6.29
N GLY A 161 5.09 -6.41 7.18
CA GLY A 161 5.43 -6.34 8.60
C GLY A 161 4.49 -5.47 9.44
N HIS A 162 3.30 -5.15 8.93
CA HIS A 162 2.31 -4.29 9.59
C HIS A 162 1.53 -5.06 10.65
N VAL A 163 2.17 -5.30 11.81
CA VAL A 163 1.61 -6.07 12.94
C VAL A 163 0.29 -5.49 13.42
N HIS A 164 0.18 -4.17 13.49
CA HIS A 164 -1.01 -3.45 13.95
C HIS A 164 -2.24 -3.73 13.06
N ILE A 165 -2.04 -3.87 11.75
CA ILE A 165 -3.13 -4.25 10.83
C ILE A 165 -3.50 -5.72 11.00
N VAL A 166 -2.52 -6.61 11.15
CA VAL A 166 -2.79 -8.03 11.41
C VAL A 166 -3.53 -8.23 12.73
N GLN A 167 -3.17 -7.44 13.76
CA GLN A 167 -3.86 -7.44 15.05
C GLN A 167 -5.29 -6.94 14.91
N TRP A 168 -5.48 -5.78 14.28
CA TRP A 168 -6.81 -5.20 14.10
C TRP A 168 -7.73 -6.14 13.28
N CYS A 169 -7.20 -6.74 12.21
CA CYS A 169 -7.92 -7.74 11.42
C CYS A 169 -8.27 -9.00 12.22
N HIS A 170 -7.43 -9.40 13.19
CA HIS A 170 -7.77 -10.51 14.06
C HIS A 170 -8.94 -10.18 14.99
N GLU A 171 -8.95 -8.99 15.57
CA GLU A 171 -9.95 -8.53 16.54
C GLU A 171 -11.32 -8.25 15.90
N HIS A 172 -11.33 -7.71 14.67
CA HIS A 172 -12.55 -7.20 14.01
C HIS A 172 -12.99 -8.00 12.78
N GLY A 173 -12.11 -8.83 12.21
CA GLY A 173 -12.28 -9.39 10.86
C GLY A 173 -12.88 -10.79 10.75
N GLY A 174 -13.20 -11.46 11.86
CA GLY A 174 -13.82 -12.79 11.86
C GLY A 174 -12.97 -13.90 11.21
N GLN A 175 -12.25 -14.68 12.02
CA GLN A 175 -11.60 -15.97 11.68
C GLN A 175 -10.72 -16.10 10.39
N THR A 176 -10.47 -15.06 9.61
CA THR A 176 -9.70 -15.14 8.36
C THR A 176 -8.18 -15.16 8.61
N TRP A 177 -7.72 -16.20 9.30
CA TRP A 177 -6.31 -16.47 9.45
C TRP A 177 -5.83 -17.22 8.22
N ALA A 178 -5.18 -16.49 7.32
CA ALA A 178 -4.50 -17.11 6.21
C ALA A 178 -3.32 -17.91 6.77
N ALA A 179 -3.37 -19.25 6.69
CA ALA A 179 -2.19 -20.08 6.93
C ALA A 179 -0.99 -19.62 6.06
N GLU A 180 -1.30 -19.04 4.90
CA GLU A 180 -0.39 -18.34 3.99
C GLU A 180 0.29 -17.13 4.63
N ALA A 181 -0.42 -16.27 5.38
CA ALA A 181 0.16 -15.07 6.00
C ALA A 181 1.32 -15.42 6.94
N PHE A 182 1.27 -16.56 7.61
CA PHE A 182 2.35 -17.04 8.46
C PHE A 182 3.61 -17.38 7.62
N ALA A 183 3.45 -18.09 6.50
CA ALA A 183 4.56 -18.39 5.61
C ALA A 183 5.10 -17.12 4.91
N VAL A 184 4.22 -16.21 4.52
CA VAL A 184 4.57 -14.93 3.87
C VAL A 184 5.34 -14.01 4.83
N ALA A 185 4.91 -13.88 6.08
CA ALA A 185 5.67 -13.13 7.10
C ALA A 185 7.06 -13.75 7.34
N ALA A 186 7.16 -15.07 7.28
CA ALA A 186 8.44 -15.78 7.39
C ALA A 186 9.36 -15.54 6.19
N ALA A 187 8.81 -15.57 4.98
CA ALA A 187 9.54 -15.25 3.75
C ALA A 187 10.03 -13.80 3.71
N ALA A 188 9.26 -12.86 4.28
CA ALA A 188 9.57 -11.44 4.29
C ALA A 188 10.41 -10.97 5.50
N GLY A 189 10.76 -11.85 6.43
CA GLY A 189 11.65 -11.49 7.55
C GLY A 189 10.97 -10.82 8.74
N HIS A 190 9.63 -10.81 8.80
CA HIS A 190 8.85 -10.08 9.80
C HIS A 190 8.55 -10.91 11.07
N LEU A 191 9.55 -11.00 11.95
CA LEU A 191 9.44 -11.72 13.23
C LEU A 191 8.32 -11.20 14.14
N ALA A 192 8.04 -9.89 14.15
CA ALA A 192 7.01 -9.31 15.01
C ALA A 192 5.60 -9.82 14.64
N VAL A 193 5.31 -9.97 13.34
CA VAL A 193 4.06 -10.55 12.85
C VAL A 193 3.97 -12.02 13.25
N LEU A 194 5.03 -12.81 13.02
CA LEU A 194 5.07 -14.23 13.41
C LEU A 194 4.90 -14.44 14.91
N SER A 195 5.55 -13.60 15.72
CA SER A 195 5.46 -13.65 17.18
C SER A 195 4.04 -13.37 17.64
N TYR A 196 3.39 -12.36 17.06
CA TYR A 196 1.97 -12.07 17.32
C TYR A 196 1.08 -13.26 16.94
N MET A 197 1.18 -13.75 15.70
CA MET A 197 0.36 -14.86 15.21
C MET A 197 0.58 -16.15 16.03
N HIS A 198 1.82 -16.43 16.44
CA HIS A 198 2.15 -17.58 17.27
C HIS A 198 1.58 -17.46 18.69
N ARG A 199 1.66 -16.29 19.32
CA ARG A 199 1.06 -16.07 20.66
C ARG A 199 -0.44 -16.28 20.65
N VAL A 200 -1.12 -15.78 19.62
CA VAL A 200 -2.58 -15.80 19.56
C VAL A 200 -3.11 -17.18 19.12
N LYS A 201 -2.43 -17.88 18.20
CA LYS A 201 -2.74 -19.28 17.85
C LYS A 201 -1.43 -20.03 17.59
N PRO A 202 -0.95 -20.78 18.59
CA PRO A 202 0.33 -21.50 18.52
C PRO A 202 0.44 -22.53 17.39
N ARG A 203 -0.69 -22.95 16.79
CA ARG A 203 -0.75 -23.89 15.65
C ARG A 203 -1.14 -23.22 14.33
N CYS A 204 -1.10 -21.89 14.23
CA CYS A 204 -1.36 -21.19 12.97
C CYS A 204 -0.29 -21.51 11.93
N GLY A 205 -0.72 -21.83 10.70
CA GLY A 205 0.16 -22.07 9.56
C GLY A 205 1.07 -23.29 9.72
N SER A 206 1.69 -23.70 8.61
CA SER A 206 2.69 -24.77 8.63
C SER A 206 4.05 -24.19 9.04
N ALA A 207 4.58 -24.67 10.16
CA ALA A 207 5.90 -24.30 10.66
C ALA A 207 7.02 -24.74 9.71
N THR A 208 6.85 -25.88 9.03
CA THR A 208 7.84 -26.38 8.05
C THR A 208 7.89 -25.48 6.82
N VAL A 209 6.73 -25.05 6.31
CA VAL A 209 6.67 -24.12 5.17
C VAL A 209 7.26 -22.76 5.54
N ALA A 210 6.94 -22.23 6.72
CA ALA A 210 7.49 -20.97 7.21
C ALA A 210 9.01 -21.05 7.45
N MET A 211 9.50 -22.14 8.05
CA MET A 211 10.94 -22.36 8.26
C MET A 211 11.69 -22.46 6.94
N ARG A 212 11.13 -23.20 5.97
CA ARG A 212 11.70 -23.28 4.62
C ARG A 212 11.76 -21.90 3.95
N ALA A 213 10.66 -21.16 3.97
CA ALA A 213 10.61 -19.84 3.36
C ALA A 213 11.60 -18.86 4.00
N ALA A 214 11.68 -18.84 5.33
CA ALA A 214 12.67 -18.04 6.06
C ALA A 214 14.11 -18.45 5.73
N ALA A 215 14.39 -19.76 5.61
CA ALA A 215 15.72 -20.25 5.31
C ALA A 215 16.17 -19.88 3.88
N ILE A 216 15.29 -20.01 2.89
CA ILE A 216 15.53 -19.59 1.50
C ILE A 216 15.89 -18.11 1.42
N HIS A 217 15.15 -17.26 2.15
CA HIS A 217 15.37 -15.80 2.15
C HIS A 217 16.46 -15.34 3.13
N GLY A 218 17.15 -16.27 3.81
CA GLY A 218 18.27 -15.94 4.71
C GLY A 218 17.87 -15.36 6.08
N HIS A 219 16.61 -15.49 6.50
CA HIS A 219 16.10 -14.95 7.75
C HIS A 219 16.40 -15.85 8.95
N LEU A 220 17.67 -15.90 9.37
CA LEU A 220 18.15 -16.73 10.48
C LEU A 220 17.39 -16.50 11.79
N HIS A 221 17.06 -15.24 12.12
CA HIS A 221 16.31 -14.89 13.33
C HIS A 221 14.92 -15.55 13.38
N ILE A 222 14.28 -15.74 12.21
CA ILE A 222 13.00 -16.45 12.12
C ILE A 222 13.19 -17.96 12.25
N VAL A 223 14.23 -18.52 11.61
CA VAL A 223 14.56 -19.95 11.74
C VAL A 223 14.80 -20.31 13.21
N GLN A 224 15.58 -19.50 13.92
CA GLN A 224 15.82 -19.64 15.36
C GLN A 224 14.52 -19.55 16.17
N PHE A 225 13.68 -18.54 15.88
CA PHE A 225 12.38 -18.39 16.53
C PHE A 225 11.48 -19.62 16.33
N LEU A 226 11.37 -20.13 15.10
CA LEU A 226 10.54 -21.29 14.78
C LEU A 226 11.10 -22.57 15.40
N HIS A 227 12.42 -22.75 15.42
CA HIS A 227 13.06 -23.91 16.04
C HIS A 227 12.77 -23.98 17.54
N VAL A 228 12.90 -22.85 18.26
CA VAL A 228 12.66 -22.80 19.71
C VAL A 228 11.18 -22.96 20.05
N ASN A 229 10.29 -22.32 19.28
CA ASN A 229 8.86 -22.22 19.63
C ASN A 229 8.00 -23.33 19.01
N ARG A 230 8.49 -24.05 17.98
CA ARG A 230 7.78 -25.14 17.31
C ARG A 230 8.72 -26.32 17.03
N PRO A 231 9.09 -27.10 18.06
CA PRO A 231 9.97 -28.26 17.88
C PRO A 231 9.34 -29.29 16.93
N GLY A 232 10.17 -29.92 16.11
CA GLY A 232 9.75 -30.93 15.12
C GLY A 232 9.43 -30.39 13.72
N CYS A 233 9.64 -29.09 13.48
CA CYS A 233 9.70 -28.57 12.11
C CYS A 233 11.12 -28.66 11.55
N GLY A 234 11.21 -29.00 10.27
CA GLY A 234 12.47 -29.12 9.54
C GLY A 234 12.22 -28.91 8.05
N ILE A 235 13.30 -28.93 7.29
CA ILE A 235 13.29 -28.75 5.83
C ILE A 235 13.82 -30.00 5.13
N SER A 236 13.43 -30.22 3.87
CA SER A 236 13.98 -31.30 3.06
C SER A 236 15.41 -30.97 2.62
N TRP A 237 16.24 -31.99 2.46
CA TRP A 237 17.59 -31.88 1.90
C TRP A 237 17.58 -31.25 0.50
N SER A 238 16.58 -31.60 -0.32
CA SER A 238 16.38 -31.01 -1.65
C SER A 238 16.18 -29.50 -1.59
N ASP A 239 15.44 -29.00 -0.59
CA ASP A 239 15.22 -27.56 -0.42
C ASP A 239 16.50 -26.86 0.06
N ALA A 240 17.37 -27.57 0.78
CA ALA A 240 18.57 -27.03 1.40
C ALA A 240 19.73 -26.76 0.44
N MET A 241 19.86 -27.58 -0.60
CA MET A 241 21.00 -27.55 -1.52
C MET A 241 20.89 -26.48 -2.61
N ASP A 242 19.68 -26.16 -3.06
CA ASP A 242 19.50 -25.32 -4.25
C ASP A 242 19.21 -23.85 -3.93
N GLN A 243 18.81 -23.51 -2.69
CA GLN A 243 18.14 -22.21 -2.44
C GLN A 243 18.43 -21.54 -1.08
N ILE A 244 19.22 -22.13 -0.18
CA ILE A 244 19.39 -21.62 1.21
C ILE A 244 20.72 -20.90 1.39
N GLN A 245 20.69 -19.74 2.07
CA GLN A 245 21.89 -18.97 2.40
C GLN A 245 22.80 -19.71 3.40
N GLY A 246 24.12 -19.49 3.32
CA GLY A 246 25.11 -20.26 4.08
C GLY A 246 24.97 -20.19 5.61
N ASN A 247 24.52 -19.05 6.16
CA ASN A 247 24.32 -18.87 7.60
C ASN A 247 23.09 -19.64 8.13
N THR A 248 21.97 -19.62 7.41
CA THR A 248 20.76 -20.37 7.74
C THR A 248 20.99 -21.87 7.55
N LEU A 249 21.67 -22.28 6.48
CA LEU A 249 22.04 -23.68 6.24
C LEU A 249 22.97 -24.22 7.34
N GLY A 250 23.96 -23.43 7.77
CA GLY A 250 24.86 -23.77 8.86
C GLY A 250 24.10 -24.04 10.17
N TYR A 251 23.16 -23.16 10.53
CA TYR A 251 22.30 -23.34 11.71
C TYR A 251 21.44 -24.60 11.61
N LEU A 252 20.75 -24.79 10.47
CA LEU A 252 19.86 -25.95 10.26
C LEU A 252 20.62 -27.27 10.31
N THR A 253 21.83 -27.32 9.75
CA THR A 253 22.68 -28.51 9.76
C THR A 253 23.20 -28.81 11.17
N LEU A 254 23.65 -27.78 11.89
CA LEU A 254 24.14 -27.91 13.28
C LEU A 254 23.06 -28.47 14.21
N HIS A 255 21.81 -28.07 14.01
CA HIS A 255 20.68 -28.46 14.85
C HIS A 255 19.91 -29.69 14.32
N ASN A 256 20.42 -30.42 13.31
CA ASN A 256 19.78 -31.60 12.73
C ASN A 256 18.34 -31.34 12.22
N LEU A 257 18.10 -30.14 11.68
CA LEU A 257 16.79 -29.71 11.15
C LEU A 257 16.63 -29.94 9.64
N VAL A 258 17.66 -30.53 9.00
CA VAL A 258 17.61 -30.95 7.60
C VAL A 258 17.34 -32.45 7.53
N TYR A 259 16.23 -32.80 6.88
CA TYR A 259 15.72 -34.16 6.78
C TYR A 259 15.90 -34.70 5.37
N ASP A 260 16.22 -35.98 5.28
CA ASP A 260 16.28 -36.71 4.02
C ASP A 260 15.66 -38.10 4.18
N MET A 261 15.34 -38.74 3.06
CA MET A 261 14.88 -40.13 3.06
C MET A 261 16.02 -41.03 3.50
N CYS A 262 15.83 -41.77 4.61
CA CYS A 262 16.83 -42.71 5.07
C CYS A 262 16.88 -43.94 4.15
N CYS A 263 18.02 -44.21 3.50
CA CYS A 263 18.18 -45.38 2.63
C CYS A 263 17.98 -46.74 3.35
N ALA A 264 18.16 -46.79 4.67
CA ALA A 264 18.03 -48.03 5.44
C ALA A 264 16.59 -48.35 5.88
N CYS A 265 15.79 -47.33 6.22
CA CYS A 265 14.42 -47.55 6.72
C CYS A 265 13.32 -46.97 5.82
N GLY A 266 13.66 -46.19 4.80
CA GLY A 266 12.68 -45.57 3.89
C GLY A 266 11.81 -44.49 4.54
N PHE A 267 12.24 -43.92 5.66
CA PHE A 267 11.54 -42.81 6.33
C PHE A 267 12.36 -41.52 6.31
N HIS A 268 11.67 -40.37 6.29
CA HIS A 268 12.32 -39.07 6.45
C HIS A 268 12.89 -38.92 7.86
N LYS A 269 14.20 -38.71 7.93
CA LYS A 269 14.95 -38.60 9.18
C LYS A 269 16.03 -37.51 9.06
N PRO A 270 16.51 -36.96 10.20
CA PRO A 270 17.64 -36.05 10.17
C PRO A 270 18.85 -36.72 9.50
N ARG A 271 19.63 -35.97 8.72
CA ARG A 271 20.74 -36.53 7.94
C ARG A 271 21.74 -37.33 8.78
N ASN A 272 22.02 -36.88 10.00
CA ASN A 272 23.00 -37.48 10.91
C ASN A 272 22.38 -38.41 11.96
N HIS A 273 21.17 -38.95 11.73
CA HIS A 273 20.53 -39.84 12.70
C HIS A 273 21.14 -41.26 12.68
N GLU A 274 21.20 -41.90 13.85
CA GLU A 274 21.47 -43.33 13.94
C GLU A 274 20.22 -44.14 13.56
N CYS A 275 20.25 -44.79 12.40
CA CYS A 275 19.13 -45.61 11.95
C CYS A 275 19.14 -46.98 12.62
N ARG A 276 18.05 -47.31 13.33
CA ARG A 276 17.89 -48.61 14.00
C ARG A 276 17.77 -49.79 13.02
N ALA A 277 17.46 -49.55 11.75
CA ALA A 277 17.40 -50.60 10.72
C ALA A 277 18.79 -51.08 10.24
N ILE A 278 19.87 -50.39 10.67
CA ILE A 278 21.26 -50.74 10.39
C ILE A 278 21.88 -51.50 11.60
N LYS A 279 21.11 -51.73 12.68
CA LYS A 279 21.54 -52.50 13.86
C LYS A 279 21.04 -53.93 13.79
#